data_AF-A0A7C4II29-F1
#
_entry.id   AF-A0A7C4II29-F1
#
_cell.length_a   1.000
_cell.length_b   1.000
_cell.length_c   1.000
_cell.angle_alpha   90.00
_cell.angle_beta   90.00
_cell.angle_gamma   90.00
#
_symmetry.space_group_name_H-M   'P 1'
#
loop_
_entity.id
_entity.type
_entity.pdbx_description
1 polymer ?
#
loop_
_entity_poly.entity_id
_entity_poly.type
_entity_poly.pdbx_seq_one_letter_code
_entity_poly.pdbx_strand_id
1 'polypeptide(L)'
;MKITLQLIILILALNLSTAQEPASKLVINEVTTTACKAGKLNGSITVNISGGMAPYRMILSNGKKITSSTTELSVKGLPEGKYWLVIEDNSSQSQFKSSIVIKSINPE
;
A
#
# COMPACT_ATOMS: atom_id res chain seq x y z
N MET A 1 -18.20 44.97 -31.77
CA MET A 1 -18.36 44.44 -30.40
C MET A 1 -18.10 42.92 -30.39
N LYS A 2 -16.90 42.51 -30.84
CA LYS A 2 -16.47 41.10 -31.01
C LYS A 2 -15.43 40.70 -29.93
N ILE A 3 -15.22 41.56 -28.94
CA ILE A 3 -14.10 41.49 -27.99
C ILE A 3 -14.56 41.00 -26.61
N THR A 4 -15.88 40.98 -26.34
CA THR A 4 -16.44 40.46 -25.07
C THR A 4 -16.72 38.95 -25.10
N LEU A 5 -16.83 38.32 -26.28
CA LEU A 5 -17.08 36.87 -26.39
C LEU A 5 -15.79 36.03 -26.31
N GLN A 6 -14.65 36.58 -26.73
CA GLN A 6 -13.35 35.90 -26.60
C GLN A 6 -12.80 35.89 -25.17
N LEU A 7 -13.27 36.80 -24.29
CA LEU A 7 -12.81 36.87 -22.90
C LEU A 7 -13.58 35.94 -21.93
N ILE A 8 -14.82 35.57 -22.25
CA ILE A 8 -15.66 34.70 -21.39
C ILE A 8 -15.32 33.21 -21.59
N ILE A 9 -14.82 32.81 -22.77
CA ILE A 9 -14.39 31.43 -23.05
C ILE A 9 -13.06 31.09 -22.35
N LEU A 10 -12.22 32.09 -22.03
CA LEU A 10 -10.94 31.88 -21.36
C LEU A 10 -11.05 31.60 -19.85
N ILE A 11 -12.20 31.93 -19.22
CA ILE A 11 -12.43 31.73 -17.77
C ILE A 11 -13.14 30.40 -17.47
N LEU A 12 -13.71 29.70 -18.47
CA LEU A 12 -14.43 28.44 -18.27
C LEU A 12 -13.54 27.17 -18.38
N ALA A 13 -12.25 27.32 -18.69
CA ALA A 13 -11.33 26.19 -18.91
C ALA A 13 -10.20 26.09 -17.87
N LEU A 14 -10.33 26.74 -16.71
CA LEU A 14 -9.45 26.51 -15.57
C LEU A 14 -10.09 25.51 -14.60
N ASN A 15 -10.54 24.37 -15.13
CA ASN A 15 -10.38 23.15 -14.36
C ASN A 15 -8.87 22.95 -14.33
N LEU A 16 -8.22 23.42 -13.27
CA LEU A 16 -6.83 23.10 -13.00
C LEU A 16 -6.79 21.60 -12.76
N SER A 17 -6.76 20.83 -13.83
CA SER A 17 -6.45 19.41 -13.79
C SER A 17 -5.01 19.42 -13.36
N THR A 18 -4.79 19.32 -12.05
CA THR A 18 -3.50 18.94 -11.51
C THR A 18 -3.17 17.65 -12.22
N ALA A 19 -2.31 17.74 -13.23
CA ALA A 19 -1.82 16.58 -13.97
C ALA A 19 -1.00 15.78 -12.96
N GLN A 20 -1.71 14.94 -12.21
CA GLN A 20 -1.10 13.85 -11.47
C GLN A 20 -0.50 12.98 -12.58
N GLU A 21 0.83 12.98 -12.69
CA GLU A 21 1.55 12.04 -13.52
C GLU A 21 0.89 10.67 -13.33
N PRO A 22 0.55 9.93 -14.41
CA PRO A 22 -0.22 8.72 -14.29
C PRO A 22 0.41 7.84 -13.22
N ALA A 23 -0.34 7.58 -12.15
CA ALA A 23 0.14 6.80 -11.03
C ALA A 23 0.70 5.50 -11.59
N SER A 24 2.02 5.30 -11.45
CA SER A 24 2.64 4.05 -11.88
C SER A 24 1.92 2.89 -11.22
N LYS A 25 1.84 1.76 -11.91
CA LYS A 25 1.09 0.61 -11.40
C LYS A 25 1.66 0.20 -10.04
N LEU A 26 0.79 0.01 -9.04
CA LEU A 26 1.21 -0.53 -7.75
C LEU A 26 1.68 -1.99 -7.93
N VAL A 27 2.88 -2.31 -7.45
CA VAL A 27 3.47 -3.65 -7.54
C VAL A 27 4.02 -4.07 -6.19
N ILE A 28 3.78 -5.33 -5.80
CA ILE A 28 4.46 -5.98 -4.67
C ILE A 28 5.72 -6.65 -5.22
N ASN A 29 6.89 -6.14 -4.83
CA ASN A 29 8.18 -6.65 -5.29
C ASN A 29 8.62 -7.84 -4.45
N GLU A 30 8.50 -7.71 -3.13
CA GLU A 30 9.02 -8.69 -2.19
C GLU A 30 8.15 -8.74 -0.93
N VAL A 31 8.01 -9.95 -0.38
CA VAL A 31 7.42 -10.16 0.94
C VAL A 31 8.38 -11.04 1.73
N THR A 32 8.88 -10.51 2.86
CA THR A 32 9.73 -11.25 3.79
C THR A 32 9.02 -11.44 5.13
N THR A 33 9.37 -12.53 5.82
CA THR A 33 8.80 -12.87 7.12
C THR A 33 9.89 -13.18 8.13
N THR A 34 9.73 -12.69 9.35
CA THR A 34 10.52 -13.13 10.50
C THR A 34 9.72 -14.15 11.27
N ALA A 35 10.32 -15.30 11.55
CA ALA A 35 9.72 -16.34 12.38
C ALA A 35 9.42 -15.81 13.79
N CYS A 36 8.39 -16.37 14.43
CA CYS A 36 8.12 -16.10 15.83
C CYS A 36 8.68 -17.23 16.71
N LYS A 37 8.84 -16.99 18.01
CA LYS A 37 9.03 -18.08 18.97
C LYS A 37 7.67 -18.70 19.30
N ALA A 38 7.64 -19.98 19.64
CA ALA A 38 6.40 -20.65 20.01
C ALA A 38 5.68 -19.91 21.14
N GLY A 39 4.39 -19.63 20.94
CA GLY A 39 3.57 -18.88 21.88
C GLY A 39 3.94 -17.41 22.07
N LYS A 40 4.77 -16.82 21.19
CA LYS A 40 5.17 -15.40 21.26
C LYS A 40 4.69 -14.61 20.06
N LEU A 41 4.46 -13.32 20.28
CA LEU A 41 4.08 -12.33 19.27
C LEU A 41 5.32 -11.54 18.84
N ASN A 42 6.33 -12.21 18.31
CA ASN A 42 7.58 -11.58 17.87
C ASN A 42 7.92 -11.83 16.40
N GLY A 43 7.01 -12.44 15.64
CA GLY A 43 7.12 -12.51 14.18
C GLY A 43 6.81 -11.17 13.52
N SER A 44 7.21 -11.04 12.25
CA SER A 44 6.90 -9.87 11.44
C SER A 44 6.73 -10.21 9.97
N ILE A 45 6.00 -9.36 9.25
CA ILE A 45 5.90 -9.34 7.79
C ILE A 45 6.42 -7.98 7.32
N THR A 46 7.37 -7.99 6.39
CA THR A 46 7.85 -6.79 5.69
C THR A 46 7.57 -6.94 4.20
N VAL A 47 7.06 -5.87 3.58
CA VAL A 47 6.69 -5.84 2.18
C VAL A 47 7.35 -4.65 1.51
N ASN A 48 8.05 -4.92 0.41
CA ASN A 48 8.60 -3.89 -0.47
C ASN A 48 7.68 -3.75 -1.69
N ILE A 49 7.21 -2.53 -1.93
CA ILE A 49 6.36 -2.19 -3.08
C ILE A 49 7.06 -1.20 -4.02
N SER A 50 6.52 -1.03 -5.21
CA SER A 50 6.89 0.05 -6.14
C SER A 50 5.66 0.58 -6.85
N GLY A 51 5.79 1.81 -7.33
CA GLY A 51 4.70 2.55 -7.94
C GLY A 51 3.52 2.83 -7.01
N GLY A 52 2.38 3.18 -7.58
CA GLY A 52 1.20 3.67 -6.89
C GLY A 52 1.37 5.09 -6.35
N MET A 53 0.37 5.54 -5.60
CA MET A 53 0.38 6.84 -4.92
C MET A 53 0.33 6.66 -3.41
N ALA A 54 1.31 7.22 -2.70
CA ALA A 54 1.25 7.32 -1.25
C ALA A 54 0.03 8.18 -0.81
N PRO A 55 -0.52 7.95 0.40
CA PRO A 55 -0.15 6.89 1.33
C PRO A 55 -0.66 5.50 0.91
N TYR A 56 0.09 4.46 1.29
CA TYR A 56 -0.24 3.06 1.11
C TYR A 56 -0.88 2.50 2.38
N ARG A 57 -1.97 1.75 2.23
CA ARG A 57 -2.65 1.00 3.29
C ARG A 57 -2.39 -0.48 3.13
N MET A 58 -1.77 -1.10 4.12
CA MET A 58 -1.65 -2.56 4.19
C MET A 58 -2.64 -3.12 5.20
N ILE A 59 -3.39 -4.14 4.79
CA ILE A 59 -4.40 -4.84 5.59
C ILE A 59 -4.03 -6.32 5.61
N LEU A 60 -3.86 -6.89 6.81
CA LEU A 60 -3.63 -8.32 7.02
C LEU A 60 -4.92 -9.05 7.38
N SER A 61 -4.94 -10.36 7.14
CA SER A 61 -6.05 -11.27 7.46
C SER A 61 -6.49 -11.26 8.92
N ASN A 62 -5.59 -10.93 9.85
CA ASN A 62 -5.88 -10.81 11.28
C ASN A 62 -6.47 -9.43 11.65
N GLY A 63 -6.81 -8.61 10.66
CA GLY A 63 -7.39 -7.27 10.85
C GLY A 63 -6.36 -6.17 11.13
N LYS A 64 -5.06 -6.49 11.23
CA LYS A 64 -4.03 -5.48 11.45
C LYS A 64 -3.88 -4.60 10.22
N LYS A 65 -3.89 -3.29 10.44
CA LYS A 65 -3.75 -2.28 9.38
C LYS A 65 -2.59 -1.36 9.68
N ILE A 66 -1.84 -0.99 8.64
CA ILE A 66 -0.87 0.10 8.72
C ILE A 66 -1.05 1.02 7.52
N THR A 67 -0.72 2.29 7.73
CA THR A 67 -0.64 3.28 6.67
C THR A 67 0.80 3.79 6.63
N SER A 68 1.42 3.79 5.46
CA SER A 68 2.78 4.31 5.26
C SER A 68 2.83 5.22 4.05
N SER A 69 3.68 6.25 4.11
CA SER A 69 4.00 7.08 2.93
C SER A 69 5.23 6.55 2.18
N THR A 70 5.88 5.50 2.70
CA THR A 70 7.05 4.86 2.09
C THR A 70 6.66 3.55 1.41
N THR A 71 7.55 3.09 0.53
CA THR A 71 7.39 1.83 -0.21
C THR A 71 7.83 0.59 0.58
N GLU A 72 8.28 0.76 1.82
CA GLU A 72 8.56 -0.34 2.75
C GLU A 72 7.49 -0.35 3.85
N LEU A 73 6.76 -1.45 3.93
CA LEU A 73 5.65 -1.64 4.87
C LEU A 73 5.99 -2.79 5.81
N SER A 74 6.01 -2.53 7.13
CA SER A 74 6.37 -3.55 8.11
C SER A 74 5.34 -3.67 9.24
N VAL A 75 4.91 -4.89 9.51
CA VAL A 75 4.05 -5.24 10.64
C VAL A 75 4.78 -6.23 11.52
N LYS A 76 5.06 -5.82 12.76
CA LYS A 76 5.63 -6.65 13.83
C LYS A 76 4.55 -7.16 14.77
N GLY A 77 4.90 -8.05 15.68
CA GLY A 77 3.98 -8.49 16.72
C GLY A 77 3.01 -9.57 16.26
N LEU A 78 3.43 -10.41 15.30
CA LEU A 78 2.57 -11.43 14.72
C LEU A 78 2.90 -12.81 15.30
N PRO A 79 1.89 -13.62 15.66
CA PRO A 79 2.08 -15.04 15.97
C PRO A 79 2.36 -15.85 14.71
N GLU A 80 2.73 -17.11 14.89
CA GLU A 80 2.76 -18.08 13.79
C GLU A 80 1.39 -18.19 13.14
N GLY A 81 1.39 -18.45 11.83
CA GLY A 81 0.15 -18.58 11.09
C GLY A 81 0.29 -18.27 9.62
N LYS A 82 -0.83 -18.46 8.92
CA LYS A 82 -0.99 -18.11 7.51
C LYS A 82 -1.73 -16.78 7.41
N TYR A 83 -1.18 -15.86 6.63
CA TYR A 83 -1.72 -14.54 6.39
C TYR A 83 -1.95 -14.33 4.90
N TRP A 84 -3.05 -13.66 4.60
CA TRP A 84 -3.19 -12.93 3.35
C TRP A 84 -3.03 -11.44 3.65
N LEU A 85 -2.60 -10.68 2.65
CA LEU A 85 -2.55 -9.23 2.73
C LEU A 85 -3.14 -8.57 1.50
N VAL A 86 -3.64 -7.36 1.71
CA VAL A 86 -4.04 -6.40 0.68
C VAL A 86 -3.20 -5.14 0.87
N ILE A 87 -2.62 -4.62 -0.20
CA ILE A 87 -2.00 -3.29 -0.21
C ILE A 87 -2.80 -2.41 -1.16
N GLU A 88 -3.27 -1.28 -0.66
CA GLU A 88 -4.02 -0.29 -1.41
C GLU A 88 -3.24 1.02 -1.44
N ASP A 89 -3.20 1.69 -2.57
CA ASP A 89 -2.62 3.02 -2.71
C ASP A 89 -3.71 4.12 -2.61
N ASN A 90 -3.30 5.39 -2.60
CA ASN A 90 -4.22 6.52 -2.55
C ASN A 90 -4.98 6.75 -3.88
N SER A 91 -4.54 6.13 -4.98
CA SER A 91 -5.24 6.16 -6.26
C SER A 91 -6.32 5.06 -6.37
N SER A 92 -6.56 4.32 -5.28
CA SER A 92 -7.48 3.18 -5.21
C SER A 92 -7.04 1.95 -6.02
N GLN A 93 -5.77 1.87 -6.41
CA GLN A 93 -5.17 0.62 -6.88
C GLN A 93 -4.94 -0.31 -5.68
N SER A 94 -5.26 -1.59 -5.87
CA SER A 94 -5.10 -2.62 -4.85
C SER A 94 -4.29 -3.80 -5.39
N GLN A 95 -3.44 -4.36 -4.54
CA GLN A 95 -2.70 -5.60 -4.78
C GLN A 95 -2.97 -6.60 -3.66
N PHE A 96 -3.07 -7.88 -4.04
CA PHE A 96 -3.41 -8.97 -3.12
C PHE A 96 -2.34 -10.06 -3.10
N LYS A 97 -2.06 -10.61 -1.91
CA LYS A 97 -1.20 -11.77 -1.72
C LYS A 97 -1.87 -12.75 -0.75
N SER A 98 -2.07 -13.99 -1.19
CA SER A 98 -2.90 -14.98 -0.48
C SER A 98 -2.15 -15.95 0.43
N SER A 99 -0.82 -15.99 0.41
CA SER A 99 -0.04 -17.02 1.10
C SER A 99 1.27 -16.49 1.67
N ILE A 100 1.20 -15.95 2.88
CA ILE A 100 2.35 -15.55 3.69
C ILE A 100 2.34 -16.40 4.95
N VAL A 101 3.47 -17.04 5.28
CA VAL A 101 3.54 -17.97 6.41
C VAL A 101 4.58 -17.49 7.40
N ILE A 102 4.15 -17.20 8.63
CA ILE A 102 5.07 -17.03 9.75
C ILE A 102 5.19 -18.39 10.43
N LYS A 103 6.41 -18.94 10.43
CA LYS A 103 6.72 -20.17 11.15
C LYS A 103 7.09 -19.85 12.59
N SER A 104 6.74 -20.74 13.50
CA SER A 104 7.35 -20.76 14.83
C SER A 104 8.72 -21.44 14.79
N ILE A 105 9.66 -20.90 15.57
CA ILE A 105 10.93 -21.52 15.91
C ILE A 105 10.92 -21.88 17.39
N ASN A 106 11.15 -23.16 17.69
CA ASN A 106 11.56 -23.59 19.03
C ASN A 106 13.09 -23.60 19.06
N PRO A 107 13.75 -23.06 20.11
CA PRO A 107 15.10 -23.50 20.37
C PRO A 107 15.03 -25.00 20.68
N GLU A 108 15.73 -25.81 19.89
CA GLU A 108 16.04 -27.19 20.25
C GLU A 108 16.79 -27.24 21.59
#